data_AF-A0AA42R473-F1
#
_entry.id   AF-A0AA42R473-F1
#
_cell.length_a   1.000
_cell.length_b   1.000
_cell.length_c   1.000
_cell.angle_alpha   90.00
_cell.angle_beta   90.00
_cell.angle_gamma   90.00
#
_symmetry.space_group_name_H-M   'P 1'
#
loop_
_entity.id
_entity.type
_entity.pdbx_description
1 polymer ?
#
loop_
_entity_poly.entity_id
_entity_poly.type
_entity_poly.pdbx_seq_one_letter_code
_entity_poly.pdbx_strand_id
1 'polypeptide(L)'
;MSEVTDLVVIEKQNAMAVFTTKEQLDPIIEAIEKEARSLVPDVSTRKGRDAIASMAHKVARSKTYIDNAGKDLVAELKALPKQIDESRRIVRERLDALKDEVRKPLTDWENAESARKEALQQRLADLRSLADVIDGVGSYLPSVEIQQRIESAKAVALDESWQELAAEAGVAKDTTIQQLEAA
;
A
#
# COMPACT_ATOMS: atom_id res chain seq x y z
N MET A 1 -16.10 50.07 -3.57
CA MET A 1 -16.11 49.58 -2.18
C MET A 1 -17.47 48.94 -1.96
N SER A 2 -17.53 47.61 -1.84
CA SER A 2 -18.81 46.90 -1.68
C SER A 2 -19.33 47.14 -0.26
N GLU A 3 -20.44 47.86 -0.14
CA GLU A 3 -21.16 47.97 1.12
C GLU A 3 -21.56 46.56 1.58
N VAL A 4 -21.02 46.15 2.72
CA VAL A 4 -21.41 44.92 3.41
C VAL A 4 -22.81 45.15 3.97
N THR A 5 -23.85 44.80 3.20
CA THR A 5 -25.27 44.98 3.56
C THR A 5 -25.84 43.83 4.39
N ASP A 6 -25.00 42.93 4.88
CA ASP A 6 -25.41 41.78 5.70
C ASP A 6 -25.17 42.11 7.19
N LEU A 7 -26.12 41.72 8.04
CA LEU A 7 -26.11 42.09 9.46
C LEU A 7 -24.97 41.44 10.24
N VAL A 8 -24.39 40.36 9.70
CA VAL A 8 -23.28 39.59 10.29
C VAL A 8 -22.40 38.99 9.19
N VAL A 9 -21.09 38.93 9.44
CA VAL A 9 -20.11 38.21 8.62
C VAL A 9 -19.49 37.08 9.45
N ILE A 10 -19.53 35.85 8.94
CA ILE A 10 -18.86 34.69 9.53
C ILE A 10 -17.59 34.46 8.73
N GLU A 11 -16.45 34.83 9.29
CA GLU A 11 -15.17 34.55 8.65
C GLU A 11 -14.88 33.05 8.65
N LYS A 12 -14.33 32.55 7.54
CA LYS A 12 -14.05 31.13 7.30
C LYS A 12 -13.22 30.47 8.42
N GLN A 13 -12.26 31.22 8.97
CA GLN A 13 -11.41 30.78 10.08
C GLN A 13 -12.15 30.57 11.41
N ASN A 14 -13.29 31.23 11.60
CA ASN A 14 -14.12 31.15 12.81
C ASN A 14 -15.37 30.29 12.61
N ALA A 15 -15.70 29.95 11.35
CA ALA A 15 -16.91 29.20 11.01
C ALA A 15 -17.02 27.87 11.78
N MET A 16 -15.92 27.13 11.94
CA MET A 16 -15.93 25.90 12.73
C MET A 16 -16.45 26.13 14.15
N ALA A 17 -15.83 27.06 14.87
CA ALA A 17 -16.19 27.34 16.26
C ALA A 17 -17.64 27.85 16.39
N VAL A 18 -18.08 28.69 15.44
CA VAL A 18 -19.45 29.21 15.38
C VAL A 18 -20.48 28.09 15.22
N PHE A 19 -20.21 27.08 14.38
CA PHE A 19 -21.16 26.00 14.12
C PHE A 19 -21.02 24.79 15.08
N THR A 20 -19.92 24.69 15.83
CA THR A 20 -19.73 23.60 16.82
C THR A 20 -20.12 23.99 18.24
N THR A 21 -20.20 25.29 18.55
CA THR A 21 -20.44 25.79 19.90
C THR A 21 -21.69 26.68 19.92
N LYS A 22 -22.74 26.25 20.63
CA LYS A 22 -23.99 27.04 20.77
C LYS A 22 -23.74 28.45 21.30
N GLU A 23 -22.80 28.58 22.23
CA GLU A 23 -22.41 29.85 22.87
C GLU A 23 -21.85 30.89 21.89
N GLN A 24 -21.46 30.49 20.66
CA GLN A 24 -20.97 31.41 19.63
C GLN A 24 -22.01 31.72 18.55
N LEU A 25 -22.97 30.83 18.32
CA LEU A 25 -24.06 31.06 17.36
C LEU A 25 -25.17 31.92 17.95
N ASP A 26 -25.52 31.71 19.23
CA ASP A 26 -26.61 32.42 19.88
C ASP A 26 -26.39 33.96 19.89
N PRO A 27 -25.19 34.49 20.22
CA PRO A 27 -24.94 35.94 20.17
C PRO A 27 -25.07 36.55 18.76
N ILE A 28 -24.75 35.77 17.72
CA ILE A 28 -24.91 36.19 16.31
C ILE A 28 -26.40 36.33 15.98
N ILE A 29 -27.21 35.35 16.38
CA ILE A 29 -28.66 35.38 16.18
C ILE A 29 -29.27 36.51 17.00
N GLU A 30 -28.89 36.65 18.27
CA GLU A 30 -29.37 37.72 19.15
C GLU A 30 -29.08 39.11 18.61
N ALA A 31 -27.91 39.34 17.99
CA ALA A 31 -27.59 40.61 17.35
C ALA A 31 -28.54 40.91 16.17
N ILE A 32 -28.83 39.91 15.33
CA ILE A 32 -29.79 40.04 14.22
C ILE A 32 -31.20 40.32 14.76
N GLU A 33 -31.62 39.59 15.79
CA GLU A 33 -32.93 39.79 16.43
C GLU A 33 -33.06 41.17 17.05
N LYS A 34 -32.02 41.65 17.75
CA LYS A 34 -31.99 42.96 18.38
C LYS A 34 -32.11 44.06 17.33
N GLU A 35 -31.38 43.97 16.22
CA GLU A 35 -31.46 44.93 15.13
C GLU A 35 -32.83 44.88 14.43
N ALA A 36 -33.38 43.69 14.19
CA ALA A 36 -34.69 43.56 13.57
C ALA A 36 -35.82 44.12 14.45
N ARG A 37 -35.74 43.91 15.78
CA ARG A 37 -36.74 44.37 16.76
C ARG A 37 -36.58 45.85 17.14
N SER A 38 -35.44 46.49 16.83
CA SER A 38 -35.23 47.93 17.09
C SER A 38 -36.01 48.83 16.13
N LEU A 39 -36.46 48.28 14.99
CA LEU A 39 -37.29 48.99 14.03
C LEU A 39 -38.67 49.28 14.64
N VAL A 40 -39.04 50.56 14.73
CA VAL A 40 -40.38 51.03 15.12
C VAL A 40 -41.04 51.70 13.90
N PRO A 41 -41.71 50.93 13.02
CA PRO A 41 -42.26 51.44 11.77
C PRO A 41 -43.73 51.86 11.90
N ASP A 42 -44.13 52.87 11.12
CA ASP A 42 -45.55 53.25 10.97
C ASP A 42 -46.17 52.58 9.74
N VAL A 43 -46.94 51.51 10.00
CA VAL A 43 -47.62 50.71 8.96
C VAL A 43 -48.68 51.48 8.17
N SER A 44 -49.18 52.62 8.68
CA SER A 44 -50.14 53.45 7.97
C SER A 44 -49.50 54.16 6.76
N THR A 45 -48.18 54.40 6.83
CA THR A 45 -47.43 55.05 5.76
C THR A 45 -46.79 54.05 4.80
N ARG A 46 -46.65 54.44 3.52
CA ARG A 46 -45.88 53.65 2.54
C ARG A 46 -44.43 53.44 2.98
N LYS A 47 -43.79 54.51 3.47
CA LYS A 47 -42.41 54.48 3.95
C LYS A 47 -42.21 53.47 5.09
N GLY A 48 -43.13 53.39 6.05
CA GLY A 48 -43.04 52.42 7.15
C GLY A 48 -43.23 50.97 6.68
N ARG A 49 -44.14 50.71 5.73
CA ARG A 49 -44.28 49.37 5.10
C ARG A 49 -43.03 48.97 4.32
N ASP A 50 -42.44 49.89 3.57
CA ASP A 50 -41.20 49.64 2.82
C ASP A 50 -40.02 49.34 3.77
N ALA A 51 -39.94 50.03 4.92
CA ALA A 51 -38.94 49.75 5.95
C ALA A 51 -39.07 48.35 6.56
N ILE A 52 -40.30 47.89 6.82
CA ILE A 52 -40.57 46.51 7.30
C ILE A 52 -40.11 45.49 6.27
N ALA A 53 -40.50 45.67 5.00
CA ALA A 53 -40.12 44.77 3.92
C ALA A 53 -38.59 44.69 3.76
N SER A 54 -37.91 45.83 3.85
CA SER A 54 -36.45 45.90 3.79
C SER A 54 -35.79 45.16 4.96
N MET A 55 -36.26 45.36 6.19
CA MET A 55 -35.72 44.66 7.36
C MET A 55 -35.94 43.14 7.28
N ALA A 56 -37.14 42.70 6.88
CA ALA A 56 -37.42 41.29 6.66
C ALA A 56 -36.49 40.67 5.61
N HIS A 57 -36.20 41.39 4.52
CA HIS A 57 -35.27 40.95 3.51
C HIS A 57 -33.82 40.85 4.02
N LYS A 58 -33.38 41.79 4.87
CA LYS A 58 -32.05 41.73 5.53
C LYS A 58 -31.93 40.51 6.45
N VAL A 59 -32.96 40.21 7.24
CA VAL A 59 -33.00 39.00 8.09
C VAL A 59 -32.95 37.74 7.23
N ALA A 60 -33.74 37.68 6.16
CA ALA A 60 -33.76 36.54 5.25
C ALA A 60 -32.38 36.30 4.60
N ARG A 61 -31.72 37.36 4.15
CA ARG A 61 -30.35 37.29 3.60
C ARG A 61 -29.34 36.79 4.64
N SER A 62 -29.40 37.34 5.86
CA SER A 62 -28.49 36.95 6.94
C SER A 62 -28.65 35.47 7.29
N LYS A 63 -29.90 34.96 7.35
CA LYS A 63 -30.18 33.52 7.50
C LYS A 63 -29.53 32.69 6.40
N THR A 64 -29.76 33.05 5.14
CA THR A 64 -29.20 32.31 4.00
C THR A 64 -27.67 32.33 4.00
N TYR A 65 -27.07 33.45 4.37
CA TYR A 65 -25.62 33.57 4.49
C TYR A 65 -25.06 32.61 5.56
N ILE A 66 -25.65 32.59 6.76
CA ILE A 66 -25.25 31.69 7.85
C ILE A 66 -25.40 30.22 7.43
N ASP A 67 -26.53 29.85 6.83
CA ASP A 67 -26.77 28.48 6.34
C ASP A 67 -25.74 28.04 5.29
N ASN A 68 -25.43 28.92 4.33
CA ASN A 68 -24.42 28.63 3.30
C ASN A 68 -23.01 28.48 3.91
N ALA A 69 -22.63 29.33 4.87
CA ALA A 69 -21.34 29.20 5.56
C ALA A 69 -21.20 27.84 6.27
N GLY A 70 -22.28 27.35 6.89
CA GLY A 70 -22.30 26.01 7.49
C GLY A 70 -22.21 24.89 6.45
N LYS A 71 -22.91 25.02 5.32
CA LYS A 71 -22.85 24.05 4.21
C LYS A 71 -21.45 23.96 3.60
N ASP A 72 -20.80 25.09 3.36
CA ASP A 72 -19.46 25.16 2.79
C ASP A 72 -18.45 24.53 3.74
N LEU A 73 -18.53 24.82 5.05
CA LEU A 73 -17.71 24.18 6.08
C LEU A 73 -17.86 22.65 6.06
N VAL A 74 -19.10 22.14 6.02
CA VAL A 74 -19.36 20.70 5.97
C VAL A 74 -18.83 20.08 4.68
N ALA A 75 -18.94 20.76 3.54
CA ALA A 75 -18.40 20.28 2.27
C ALA A 75 -16.88 20.14 2.32
N GLU A 76 -16.18 21.14 2.88
CA GLU A 76 -14.73 21.09 3.08
C GLU A 76 -14.33 19.96 4.03
N LEU A 77 -15.02 19.84 5.16
CA LEU A 77 -14.75 18.76 6.13
C LEU A 77 -14.98 17.38 5.54
N LYS A 78 -16.01 17.20 4.71
CA LYS A 78 -16.28 15.92 4.02
C LYS A 78 -15.26 15.61 2.93
N ALA A 79 -14.60 16.61 2.35
CA ALA A 79 -13.56 16.41 1.36
C ALA A 79 -12.23 15.91 1.98
N LEU A 80 -11.94 16.29 3.24
CA LEU A 80 -10.68 15.94 3.92
C LEU A 80 -10.45 14.43 4.08
N PRO A 81 -11.41 13.60 4.53
CA PRO A 81 -11.21 12.15 4.64
C PRO A 81 -10.74 11.51 3.34
N LYS A 82 -11.33 11.88 2.20
CA LYS A 82 -10.94 11.35 0.89
C LYS A 82 -9.49 11.70 0.54
N GLN A 83 -9.05 12.93 0.83
CA GLN A 83 -7.67 13.36 0.59
C GLN A 83 -6.68 12.63 1.49
N ILE A 84 -7.06 12.41 2.76
CA ILE A 84 -6.26 11.66 3.73
C ILE A 84 -6.10 10.21 3.27
N ASP A 85 -7.19 9.55 2.87
CA ASP A 85 -7.16 8.16 2.43
C ASP A 85 -6.33 7.97 1.16
N GLU A 86 -6.43 8.90 0.20
CA GLU A 86 -5.59 8.89 -0.99
C GLU A 86 -4.11 9.05 -0.64
N SER A 87 -3.78 9.98 0.27
CA SER A 87 -2.40 10.15 0.75
C SER A 87 -1.88 8.88 1.44
N ARG A 88 -2.71 8.25 2.28
CA ARG A 88 -2.37 6.99 2.95
C ARG A 88 -2.17 5.84 1.96
N ARG A 89 -2.96 5.79 0.89
CA ARG A 89 -2.80 4.81 -0.20
C ARG A 89 -1.45 5.00 -0.90
N ILE A 90 -1.12 6.22 -1.29
CA ILE A 90 0.16 6.56 -1.95
C ILE A 90 1.35 6.17 -1.07
N VAL A 91 1.30 6.49 0.23
CA VAL A 91 2.36 6.11 1.18
C VAL A 91 2.54 4.60 1.21
N ARG A 92 1.46 3.84 1.34
CA ARG A 92 1.51 2.37 1.38
C ARG A 92 2.15 1.80 0.12
N GLU A 93 1.64 2.19 -1.05
CA GLU A 93 2.12 1.67 -2.34
C GLU A 93 3.60 1.99 -2.56
N ARG A 94 4.03 3.22 -2.27
CA ARG A 94 5.43 3.61 -2.45
C ARG A 94 6.37 2.90 -1.48
N LEU A 95 5.97 2.75 -0.21
CA LEU A 95 6.83 2.11 0.78
C LEU A 95 6.86 0.58 0.61
N ASP A 96 5.76 -0.05 0.16
CA ASP A 96 5.77 -1.46 -0.21
C ASP A 96 6.68 -1.72 -1.41
N ALA A 97 6.59 -0.90 -2.46
CA ALA A 97 7.47 -1.01 -3.61
C ALA A 97 8.95 -0.80 -3.23
N LEU A 98 9.25 0.19 -2.37
CA LEU A 98 10.61 0.43 -1.88
C LEU A 98 11.13 -0.73 -1.03
N LYS A 99 10.28 -1.31 -0.16
CA LYS A 99 10.64 -2.49 0.63
C LYS A 99 11.03 -3.66 -0.28
N ASP A 100 10.25 -3.90 -1.33
CA ASP A 100 10.53 -4.98 -2.28
C ASP A 100 11.81 -4.72 -3.09
N GLU A 101 12.03 -3.47 -3.53
CA GLU A 101 13.26 -3.05 -4.21
C GLU A 101 14.50 -3.25 -3.32
N VAL A 102 14.44 -2.80 -2.07
CA VAL A 102 15.54 -2.95 -1.10
C VAL A 102 15.81 -4.41 -0.78
N ARG A 103 14.77 -5.26 -0.73
CA ARG A 103 14.90 -6.70 -0.44
C ARG A 103 15.36 -7.51 -1.65
N LYS A 104 15.15 -7.01 -2.87
CA LYS A 104 15.41 -7.72 -4.13
C LYS A 104 16.82 -8.30 -4.24
N PRO A 105 17.93 -7.58 -3.95
CA PRO A 105 19.26 -8.14 -4.08
C PRO A 105 19.51 -9.36 -3.17
N LEU A 106 18.96 -9.32 -1.95
CA LEU A 106 19.06 -10.45 -1.02
C LEU A 106 18.23 -11.64 -1.50
N THR A 107 17.02 -11.39 -2.03
CA THR A 107 16.17 -12.46 -2.60
C THR A 107 16.82 -13.10 -3.82
N ASP A 108 17.41 -12.29 -4.71
CA ASP A 108 18.10 -12.77 -5.89
C ASP A 108 19.32 -13.63 -5.50
N TRP A 109 20.07 -13.22 -4.46
CA TRP A 109 21.17 -14.03 -3.92
C TRP A 109 20.70 -15.32 -3.25
N GLU A 110 19.65 -15.28 -2.42
CA GLU A 110 19.08 -16.46 -1.75
C GLU A 110 18.62 -17.51 -2.77
N ASN A 111 17.96 -17.07 -3.86
CA ASN A 111 17.52 -17.95 -4.94
C ASN A 111 18.70 -18.54 -5.72
N ALA A 112 19.69 -17.72 -6.06
CA ALA A 112 20.89 -18.19 -6.76
C ALA A 112 21.68 -19.20 -5.91
N GLU A 113 21.78 -18.96 -4.61
CA GLU A 113 22.48 -19.84 -3.67
C GLU A 113 21.73 -21.16 -3.45
N SER A 114 20.39 -21.14 -3.39
CA SER A 114 19.58 -22.37 -3.36
C SER A 114 19.77 -23.19 -4.64
N ALA A 115 19.66 -22.54 -5.81
CA ALA A 115 19.83 -23.20 -7.10
C ALA A 115 21.25 -23.79 -7.26
N ARG A 116 22.28 -23.08 -6.78
CA ARG A 116 23.68 -23.57 -6.76
C ARG A 116 23.79 -24.85 -5.93
N LYS A 117 23.24 -24.86 -4.71
CA LYS A 117 23.26 -26.02 -3.81
C LYS A 117 22.47 -27.20 -4.36
N GLU A 118 21.29 -26.96 -4.91
CA GLU A 118 20.47 -27.98 -5.56
C GLU A 118 21.20 -28.61 -6.75
N ALA A 119 21.86 -27.80 -7.59
CA ALA A 119 22.65 -28.30 -8.72
C ALA A 119 23.84 -29.17 -8.25
N LEU A 120 24.53 -28.76 -7.17
CA LEU A 120 25.61 -29.55 -6.59
C LEU A 120 25.12 -30.89 -6.02
N GLN A 121 24.00 -30.87 -5.29
CA GLN A 121 23.38 -32.07 -4.75
C GLN A 121 22.88 -33.00 -5.86
N GLN A 122 22.27 -32.45 -6.91
CA GLN A 122 21.83 -33.25 -8.05
C GLN A 122 23.01 -33.89 -8.78
N ARG A 123 24.10 -33.14 -9.03
CA ARG A 123 25.31 -33.70 -9.64
C ARG A 123 25.92 -34.84 -8.79
N LEU A 124 25.88 -34.71 -7.46
CA LEU A 124 26.32 -35.77 -6.54
C LEU A 124 25.39 -36.99 -6.61
N ALA A 125 24.08 -36.77 -6.69
CA ALA A 125 23.09 -37.84 -6.86
C ALA A 125 23.26 -38.56 -8.20
N ASP A 126 23.48 -37.82 -9.29
CA ASP A 126 23.73 -38.37 -10.63
C ASP A 126 25.00 -39.23 -10.66
N LEU A 127 26.06 -38.80 -9.96
CA LEU A 127 27.27 -39.61 -9.82
C LEU A 127 27.01 -40.91 -9.05
N ARG A 128 26.16 -40.88 -8.01
CA ARG A 128 25.80 -42.07 -7.23
C ARG A 128 24.90 -43.01 -8.03
N SER A 129 23.95 -42.50 -8.80
CA SER A 129 23.02 -43.32 -9.59
C SER A 129 23.67 -44.08 -10.73
N LEU A 130 24.89 -43.70 -11.16
CA LEU A 130 25.68 -44.50 -12.09
C LEU A 130 25.88 -45.93 -11.58
N ALA A 131 25.94 -46.15 -10.25
CA ALA A 131 26.10 -47.47 -9.67
C ALA A 131 24.87 -48.39 -9.80
N ASP A 132 23.72 -47.86 -10.23
CA ASP A 132 22.49 -48.64 -10.38
C ASP A 132 22.57 -49.56 -11.62
N VAL A 133 23.06 -50.78 -11.42
CA VAL A 133 23.24 -51.79 -12.48
C VAL A 133 22.00 -52.62 -12.80
N ILE A 134 20.84 -52.26 -12.24
CA ILE A 134 19.57 -52.96 -12.44
C ILE A 134 18.61 -52.03 -13.17
N ASP A 135 18.01 -52.51 -14.26
CA ASP A 135 17.03 -51.76 -15.05
C ASP A 135 15.63 -51.70 -14.39
N GLY A 136 14.72 -50.93 -14.99
CA GLY A 136 13.35 -50.74 -14.50
C GLY A 136 12.48 -52.01 -14.48
N VAL A 137 12.96 -53.14 -14.99
CA VAL A 137 12.27 -54.44 -15.00
C VAL A 137 13.00 -55.46 -14.10
N GLY A 138 14.06 -55.05 -13.41
CA GLY A 138 14.80 -55.89 -12.45
C GLY A 138 15.93 -56.73 -13.08
N SER A 139 16.32 -56.45 -14.32
CA SER A 139 17.41 -57.16 -15.00
C SER A 139 18.73 -56.42 -14.87
N TYR A 140 19.85 -57.15 -14.82
CA TYR A 140 21.18 -56.54 -14.88
C TYR A 140 21.41 -55.88 -16.23
N LEU A 141 22.06 -54.72 -16.20
CA LEU A 141 22.47 -54.01 -17.41
C LEU A 141 23.51 -54.81 -18.19
N PRO A 142 23.53 -54.69 -19.53
CA PRO A 142 24.58 -55.30 -20.34
C PRO A 142 25.97 -54.79 -19.97
N SER A 143 26.99 -55.65 -20.07
CA SER A 143 28.38 -55.31 -19.76
C SER A 143 28.89 -54.05 -20.48
N VAL A 144 28.43 -53.80 -21.72
CA VAL A 144 28.78 -52.58 -22.48
C VAL A 144 28.25 -51.31 -21.78
N GLU A 145 27.06 -51.34 -21.21
CA GLU A 145 26.48 -50.19 -20.50
C GLU A 145 27.16 -49.97 -19.14
N ILE A 146 27.45 -51.06 -18.41
CA ILE A 146 28.24 -50.99 -17.16
C ILE A 146 29.61 -50.36 -17.45
N GLN A 147 30.28 -50.78 -18.52
CA GLN A 147 31.58 -50.22 -18.92
C GLN A 147 31.48 -48.72 -19.25
N GLN A 148 30.43 -48.27 -19.96
CA GLN A 148 30.20 -46.85 -20.23
C GLN A 148 29.98 -46.04 -18.95
N ARG A 149 29.29 -46.60 -17.96
CA ARG A 149 29.09 -45.95 -16.65
C ARG A 149 30.38 -45.87 -15.85
N ILE A 150 31.25 -46.89 -15.90
CA ILE A 150 32.60 -46.84 -15.30
C ILE A 150 33.42 -45.71 -15.92
N GLU A 151 33.43 -45.61 -17.25
CA GLU A 151 34.12 -44.53 -17.96
C GLU A 151 33.55 -43.16 -17.57
N SER A 152 32.23 -43.02 -17.51
CA SER A 152 31.54 -41.80 -17.09
C SER A 152 31.92 -41.39 -15.67
N ALA A 153 31.90 -42.33 -14.72
CA ALA A 153 32.30 -42.08 -13.33
C ALA A 153 33.78 -41.69 -13.24
N LYS A 154 34.68 -42.38 -13.96
CA LYS A 154 36.12 -42.06 -13.99
C LYS A 154 36.39 -40.67 -14.59
N ALA A 155 35.61 -40.26 -15.58
CA ALA A 155 35.72 -38.95 -16.24
C ALA A 155 35.29 -37.77 -15.36
N VAL A 156 34.55 -37.99 -14.27
CA VAL A 156 34.13 -36.92 -13.36
C VAL A 156 35.34 -36.27 -12.70
N ALA A 157 35.61 -35.00 -13.00
CA ALA A 157 36.66 -34.23 -12.34
C ALA A 157 36.28 -33.89 -10.89
N LEU A 158 37.18 -34.16 -9.95
CA LEU A 158 37.07 -33.78 -8.54
C LEU A 158 37.84 -32.47 -8.31
N ASP A 159 37.36 -31.40 -8.93
CA ASP A 159 37.96 -30.07 -8.83
C ASP A 159 37.15 -29.14 -7.91
N GLU A 160 37.55 -27.87 -7.85
CA GLU A 160 36.93 -26.83 -7.02
C GLU A 160 35.43 -26.62 -7.33
N SER A 161 34.93 -27.09 -8.48
CA SER A 161 33.52 -26.95 -8.82
C SER A 161 32.58 -27.70 -7.87
N TRP A 162 33.07 -28.69 -7.11
CA TRP A 162 32.29 -29.41 -6.10
C TRP A 162 32.12 -28.66 -4.78
N GLN A 163 32.91 -27.62 -4.55
CA GLN A 163 32.77 -26.69 -3.42
C GLN A 163 32.60 -27.43 -2.09
N GLU A 164 31.52 -27.17 -1.34
CA GLU A 164 31.25 -27.79 -0.04
C GLU A 164 31.06 -29.32 -0.10
N LEU A 165 30.77 -29.89 -1.28
CA LEU A 165 30.59 -31.33 -1.48
C LEU A 165 31.83 -32.03 -2.03
N ALA A 166 33.00 -31.37 -2.11
CA ALA A 166 34.21 -31.96 -2.70
C ALA A 166 34.61 -33.29 -2.05
N ALA A 167 34.56 -33.38 -0.71
CA ALA A 167 34.85 -34.62 0.02
C ALA A 167 33.82 -35.73 -0.28
N GLU A 168 32.53 -35.38 -0.27
CA GLU A 168 31.45 -36.32 -0.55
C GLU A 168 31.47 -36.83 -2.00
N ALA A 169 31.82 -35.96 -2.95
CA ALA A 169 31.97 -36.30 -4.36
C ALA A 169 33.13 -37.27 -4.58
N GLY A 170 34.26 -37.08 -3.88
CA GLY A 170 35.37 -38.02 -3.92
C GLY A 170 34.96 -39.41 -3.45
N VAL A 171 34.34 -39.49 -2.27
CA VAL A 171 33.82 -40.76 -1.72
C VAL A 171 32.79 -41.40 -2.65
N ALA A 172 31.86 -40.60 -3.19
CA ALA A 172 30.85 -41.10 -4.11
C ALA A 172 31.47 -41.66 -5.39
N LYS A 173 32.45 -40.97 -5.99
CA LYS A 173 33.15 -41.44 -7.19
C LYS A 173 33.82 -42.78 -6.97
N ASP A 174 34.61 -42.90 -5.89
CA ASP A 174 35.33 -44.13 -5.57
C ASP A 174 34.37 -45.30 -5.32
N THR A 175 33.31 -45.05 -4.55
CA THR A 175 32.28 -46.05 -4.23
C THR A 175 31.54 -46.50 -5.49
N THR A 176 31.10 -45.56 -6.34
CA THR A 176 30.41 -45.85 -7.61
C THR A 176 31.28 -46.72 -8.52
N ILE A 177 32.57 -46.38 -8.69
CA ILE A 177 33.49 -47.16 -9.54
C ILE A 177 33.68 -48.57 -8.96
N GLN A 178 33.89 -48.68 -7.65
CA GLN A 178 34.08 -49.98 -7.00
C GLN A 178 32.86 -50.89 -7.15
N GLN A 179 31.66 -50.35 -7.03
CA GLN A 179 30.41 -51.10 -7.21
C GLN A 179 30.22 -51.56 -8.66
N LEU A 180 30.50 -50.69 -9.63
CA LEU A 180 30.40 -51.04 -11.05
C LEU A 180 31.43 -52.08 -11.48
N GLU A 181 32.65 -52.04 -10.96
CA GLU A 181 33.70 -53.03 -11.25
C GLU A 181 33.42 -54.40 -10.60
N ALA A 182 32.53 -54.44 -9.60
CA ALA A 182 32.12 -55.65 -8.90
C ALA A 182 30.82 -56.29 -9.45
N ALA A 183 30.10 -55.59 -10.33
CA ALA A 183 28.85 -56.02 -10.95
C ALA A 183 29.10 -56.82 -12.25
#